data_AF-A0A7Y4RJF9-F1
#
_entry.id   AF-A0A7Y4RJF9-F1
#
_cell.length_a   1.000
_cell.length_b   1.000
_cell.length_c   1.000
_cell.angle_alpha   90.00
_cell.angle_beta   90.00
_cell.angle_gamma   90.00
#
_symmetry.space_group_name_H-M   'P 1'
#
loop_
_entity.id
_entity.type
_entity.pdbx_description
1 polymer ?
#
loop_
_entity_poly.entity_id
_entity_poly.type
_entity_poly.pdbx_seq_one_letter_code
_entity_poly.pdbx_strand_id
1 'polypeptide(L)'
;MAGPAACGTLQFTIVNSTTATVAWPSGSCGSGLVLIKAANPTWNGTTRILTLQVRVKNTSGQTVNRPIRVALPDTGRTVTAPSGQPSTKITANTPDSLYSSGTGVWFAGTIGTLTSGDSTATKQIKIKAASPVTGGQLRFLIATDEVIVGMSASAPKVRPVWFNHDSSYTSGTDAPTLKRALVVTYVAGATVQQKQAAIDSIQGTVIGGAPWEGAADQGMYFVGVPTATTIAALQAAVTILSRQPVVRLASLILASVPHGARPDDGPGWQRADWIFNPDSSSGNNWAFEDVALPLAWGCETGTSQVRVGIVDQTFKAGGFVQNLVNPLPILDGDTSTVPHGNIVASLLGAVGNNATGMTGVNWKVGLDLRPTGLKFTNADIWQATHSLTKAGARVINIRTYLINVTGT
;
A
#
# COMPACT_ATOMS: atom_id res chain seq x y z
N MET A 1 -26.68 12.58 29.48
CA MET A 1 -25.33 11.97 29.49
C MET A 1 -24.91 11.74 28.05
N ALA A 2 -23.74 12.23 27.65
CA ALA A 2 -23.25 12.01 26.29
C ALA A 2 -22.76 10.56 26.16
N GLY A 3 -23.15 9.84 25.11
CA GLY A 3 -22.69 8.46 24.90
C GLY A 3 -21.17 8.38 24.66
N PRO A 4 -20.56 7.18 24.75
CA PRO A 4 -19.11 6.99 24.58
C PRO A 4 -18.53 7.61 23.30
N ALA A 5 -19.35 7.73 22.25
CA ALA A 5 -19.01 8.36 20.98
C ALA A 5 -18.65 9.87 21.09
N ALA A 6 -19.19 10.60 22.07
CA ALA A 6 -18.95 12.04 22.20
C ALA A 6 -17.52 12.35 22.66
N CYS A 7 -16.88 11.43 23.37
CA CYS A 7 -15.59 11.68 24.01
C CYS A 7 -14.36 11.35 23.15
N GLY A 8 -14.60 10.81 21.97
CA GLY A 8 -13.61 10.79 20.89
C GLY A 8 -13.72 12.01 19.97
N THR A 9 -14.67 12.92 20.17
CA THR A 9 -14.98 13.98 19.20
C THR A 9 -14.37 15.33 19.60
N LEU A 10 -13.52 15.89 18.75
CA LEU A 10 -12.85 17.19 18.92
C LEU A 10 -13.25 18.12 17.78
N GLN A 11 -13.28 19.42 18.04
CA GLN A 11 -13.37 20.44 16.99
C GLN A 11 -12.12 21.30 17.02
N PHE A 12 -11.61 21.68 15.85
CA PHE A 12 -10.49 22.61 15.74
C PHE A 12 -10.82 23.78 14.84
N THR A 13 -10.23 24.93 15.15
CA THR A 13 -10.29 26.15 14.34
C THR A 13 -8.88 26.71 14.16
N ILE A 14 -8.45 26.89 12.92
CA ILE A 14 -7.20 27.56 12.56
C ILE A 14 -7.46 29.06 12.60
N VAL A 15 -6.77 29.75 13.49
CA VAL A 15 -6.95 31.19 13.72
C VAL A 15 -6.01 31.98 12.80
N ASN A 16 -4.76 31.54 12.69
CA ASN A 16 -3.75 32.17 11.84
C ASN A 16 -2.63 31.16 11.49
N SER A 17 -1.49 31.64 10.96
CA SER A 17 -0.37 30.79 10.54
C SER A 17 0.36 30.07 11.69
N THR A 18 0.16 30.47 12.94
CA THR A 18 0.86 29.88 14.11
C THR A 18 -0.07 29.32 15.17
N THR A 19 -1.38 29.59 15.06
CA THR A 19 -2.34 29.29 16.11
C THR A 19 -3.56 28.55 15.56
N ALA A 20 -3.91 27.45 16.24
CA ALA A 20 -5.21 26.80 16.13
C ALA A 20 -5.76 26.51 17.54
N THR A 21 -7.06 26.61 17.71
CA THR A 21 -7.77 26.24 18.94
C THR A 21 -8.38 24.86 18.76
N VAL A 22 -8.48 24.09 19.86
CA VAL A 22 -9.18 22.80 19.87
C VAL A 22 -10.17 22.79 21.02
N ALA A 23 -11.45 22.64 20.68
CA ALA A 23 -12.51 22.39 21.64
C ALA A 23 -12.55 20.89 21.95
N TRP A 24 -12.29 20.57 23.22
CA TRP A 24 -12.41 19.23 23.76
C TRP A 24 -13.83 19.02 24.27
N PRO A 25 -14.38 17.80 24.21
CA PRO A 25 -15.73 17.54 24.68
C PRO A 25 -15.85 17.91 26.16
N SER A 26 -16.84 18.75 26.47
CA SER A 26 -17.19 19.17 27.83
C SER A 26 -18.36 18.32 28.33
N GLY A 27 -18.08 17.27 29.10
CA GLY A 27 -19.11 16.39 29.66
C GLY A 27 -18.53 15.12 30.28
N SER A 28 -19.32 14.40 31.09
CA SER A 28 -18.92 13.08 31.59
C SER A 28 -18.99 12.06 30.46
N CYS A 29 -17.86 11.40 30.20
CA CYS A 29 -17.67 10.50 29.06
C CYS A 29 -18.23 9.09 29.23
N GLY A 30 -19.10 8.86 30.22
CA GLY A 30 -19.52 7.53 30.62
C GLY A 30 -18.35 6.63 31.04
N SER A 31 -18.65 5.33 31.16
CA SER A 31 -17.66 4.28 31.41
C SER A 31 -17.01 3.84 30.09
N GLY A 32 -15.68 3.76 30.03
CA GLY A 32 -14.95 3.26 28.87
C GLY A 32 -13.53 3.80 28.77
N LEU A 33 -13.02 3.91 27.54
CA LEU A 33 -11.76 4.58 27.27
C LEU A 33 -12.03 5.98 26.71
N VAL A 34 -11.34 6.98 27.25
CA VAL A 34 -11.62 8.39 26.99
C VAL A 34 -10.36 9.09 26.52
N LEU A 35 -10.43 9.79 25.39
CA LEU A 35 -9.34 10.63 24.93
C LEU A 35 -9.36 11.95 25.72
N ILE A 36 -8.27 12.24 26.42
CA ILE A 36 -8.14 13.46 27.21
C ILE A 36 -6.97 14.31 26.73
N LYS A 37 -7.09 15.62 26.93
CA LYS A 37 -6.03 16.59 26.66
C LYS A 37 -4.88 16.38 27.64
N ALA A 38 -3.66 16.24 27.12
CA ALA A 38 -2.44 16.17 27.93
C ALA A 38 -1.72 17.53 28.01
N ALA A 39 -1.74 18.28 26.92
CA ALA A 39 -1.17 19.63 26.82
C ALA A 39 -1.90 20.45 25.75
N ASN A 40 -1.57 21.74 25.62
CA ASN A 40 -2.13 22.57 24.57
C ASN A 40 -1.74 22.04 23.17
N PRO A 41 -2.68 21.98 22.22
CA PRO A 41 -2.36 21.64 20.84
C PRO A 41 -1.45 22.71 20.23
N THR A 42 -0.65 22.33 19.24
CA THR A 42 0.19 23.26 18.48
C THR A 42 -0.15 23.20 17.00
N TRP A 43 0.02 24.33 16.30
CA TRP A 43 -0.25 24.47 14.87
C TRP A 43 0.98 24.98 14.14
N ASN A 44 1.34 24.30 13.05
CA ASN A 44 2.36 24.77 12.12
C ASN A 44 1.68 25.14 10.81
N GLY A 45 1.51 26.44 10.54
CA GLY A 45 0.79 26.91 9.34
C GLY A 45 1.53 26.71 8.03
N THR A 46 2.85 26.56 8.05
CA THR A 46 3.65 26.25 6.85
C THR A 46 3.37 24.84 6.34
N THR A 47 3.42 23.85 7.24
CA THR A 47 3.13 22.44 6.92
C THR A 47 1.65 22.08 7.04
N ARG A 48 0.87 22.98 7.64
CA ARG A 48 -0.56 22.84 7.97
C ARG A 48 -0.85 21.60 8.82
N ILE A 49 0.00 21.39 9.84
CA ILE A 49 -0.08 20.27 10.78
C ILE A 49 -0.55 20.75 12.15
N LEU A 50 -1.66 20.18 12.60
CA LEU A 50 -2.16 20.25 13.97
C LEU A 50 -1.57 19.10 14.78
N THR A 51 -0.82 19.40 15.84
CA THR A 51 -0.29 18.39 16.76
C THR A 51 -1.10 18.42 18.05
N LEU A 52 -1.84 17.34 18.28
CA LEU A 52 -2.58 17.08 19.52
C LEU A 52 -1.68 16.34 20.50
N GLN A 53 -1.66 16.78 21.75
CA GLN A 53 -0.98 16.13 22.86
C GLN A 53 -2.05 15.44 23.72
N VAL A 54 -2.17 14.12 23.61
CA VAL A 54 -3.31 13.37 24.18
C VAL A 54 -2.88 12.26 25.14
N ARG A 55 -3.77 11.86 26.03
CA ARG A 55 -3.69 10.60 26.79
C ARG A 55 -5.00 9.85 26.64
N VAL A 56 -4.98 8.54 26.86
CA VAL A 56 -6.22 7.77 27.03
C VAL A 56 -6.42 7.48 28.51
N LYS A 57 -7.54 7.92 29.06
CA LYS A 57 -7.98 7.62 30.43
C LYS A 57 -8.89 6.40 30.43
N ASN A 58 -8.67 5.48 31.36
CA ASN A 58 -9.55 4.36 31.58
C ASN A 58 -10.61 4.70 32.64
N THR A 59 -11.87 4.77 32.23
CA THR A 59 -13.05 4.97 33.08
C THR A 59 -13.96 3.74 33.09
N SER A 60 -13.50 2.60 32.55
CA SER A 60 -14.34 1.41 32.34
C SER A 60 -14.69 0.63 33.62
N GLY A 61 -14.05 0.92 34.75
CA GLY A 61 -14.19 0.13 35.98
C GLY A 61 -13.37 -1.16 35.97
N GLN A 62 -12.72 -1.50 34.86
CA GLN A 62 -11.88 -2.70 34.72
C GLN A 62 -10.45 -2.31 34.33
N THR A 63 -9.48 -3.15 34.66
CA THR A 63 -8.12 -3.02 34.15
C THR A 63 -8.09 -3.43 32.68
N VAL A 64 -7.48 -2.60 31.81
CA VAL A 64 -7.36 -2.89 30.37
C VAL A 64 -5.91 -3.11 29.97
N ASN A 65 -5.69 -3.83 28.86
CA ASN A 65 -4.36 -4.04 28.29
C ASN A 65 -3.92 -2.82 27.45
N ARG A 66 -2.62 -2.53 27.46
CA ARG A 66 -1.95 -1.50 26.67
C ARG A 66 -0.95 -2.13 25.68
N PRO A 67 -0.67 -1.48 24.53
CA PRO A 67 -1.07 -0.12 24.19
C PRO A 67 -2.53 -0.01 23.74
N ILE A 68 -3.11 1.18 23.93
CA ILE A 68 -4.47 1.47 23.51
C ILE A 68 -4.45 2.03 22.10
N ARG A 69 -5.29 1.48 21.23
CA ARG A 69 -5.45 1.97 19.86
C ARG A 69 -6.32 3.22 19.87
N VAL A 70 -5.82 4.28 19.23
CA VAL A 70 -6.54 5.52 18.93
C VAL A 70 -6.58 5.67 17.42
N ALA A 71 -7.75 5.52 16.81
CA ALA A 71 -7.93 5.56 15.37
C ALA A 71 -8.74 6.78 14.94
N LEU A 72 -8.30 7.49 13.90
CA LEU A 72 -9.06 8.52 13.21
C LEU A 72 -9.54 7.95 11.86
N PRO A 73 -10.76 7.38 11.79
CA PRO A 73 -11.32 6.92 10.53
C PRO A 73 -11.50 8.07 9.54
N ASP A 74 -11.63 7.73 8.27
CA ASP A 74 -12.04 8.62 7.18
C ASP A 74 -13.42 9.26 7.43
N THR A 75 -14.38 8.44 7.88
CA THR A 75 -15.73 8.84 8.31
C THR A 75 -15.73 9.66 9.59
N GLY A 76 -14.61 9.69 10.31
CA GLY A 76 -14.45 10.48 11.53
C GLY A 76 -13.98 11.91 11.28
N ARG A 77 -14.01 12.40 10.04
CA ARG A 77 -13.47 13.71 9.68
C ARG A 77 -14.53 14.53 8.95
N THR A 78 -14.71 15.75 9.40
CA THR A 78 -15.61 16.70 8.74
C THR A 78 -14.89 18.04 8.64
N VAL A 79 -14.88 18.66 7.46
CA VAL A 79 -14.48 20.06 7.36
C VAL A 79 -15.69 20.92 7.72
N THR A 80 -15.54 21.78 8.71
CA THR A 80 -16.60 22.71 9.15
C THR A 80 -16.39 24.12 8.62
N ALA A 81 -15.16 24.47 8.24
CA ALA A 81 -14.86 25.75 7.62
C ALA A 81 -13.67 25.66 6.63
N PRO A 82 -13.74 26.32 5.47
CA PRO A 82 -14.97 26.82 4.86
C PRO A 82 -15.91 25.66 4.51
N SER A 83 -17.22 25.92 4.50
CA SER A 83 -18.23 24.91 4.17
C SER A 83 -18.04 24.37 2.73
N GLY A 84 -18.48 23.13 2.48
CA GLY A 84 -18.43 22.48 1.17
C GLY A 84 -17.08 21.86 0.78
N GLN A 85 -16.06 21.93 1.64
CA GLN A 85 -14.78 21.25 1.40
C GLN A 85 -14.86 19.75 1.73
N PRO A 86 -14.17 18.87 0.97
CA PRO A 86 -14.21 17.44 1.22
C PRO A 86 -13.41 17.07 2.48
N SER A 87 -13.88 16.05 3.21
CA SER A 87 -13.22 15.52 4.41
C SER A 87 -11.81 14.96 4.13
N THR A 88 -11.53 14.58 2.89
CA THR A 88 -10.20 14.12 2.42
C THR A 88 -9.11 15.19 2.57
N LYS A 89 -9.46 16.47 2.75
CA LYS A 89 -8.48 17.52 3.10
C LYS A 89 -7.97 17.45 4.52
N ILE A 90 -8.60 16.66 5.39
CA ILE A 90 -8.12 16.34 6.72
C ILE A 90 -7.54 14.93 6.68
N THR A 91 -6.24 14.80 6.94
CA THR A 91 -5.53 13.52 6.87
C THR A 91 -4.73 13.26 8.13
N ALA A 92 -4.62 11.98 8.50
CA ALA A 92 -3.67 11.56 9.51
C ALA A 92 -2.25 11.83 8.99
N ASN A 93 -1.41 12.45 9.81
CA ASN A 93 -0.02 12.72 9.48
C ASN A 93 0.87 11.88 10.39
N THR A 94 1.80 11.11 9.80
CA THR A 94 2.71 10.22 10.53
C THR A 94 2.00 9.35 11.59
N PRO A 95 0.90 8.65 11.27
CA PRO A 95 0.33 7.70 12.19
C PRO A 95 1.25 6.49 12.39
N ASP A 96 1.01 5.75 13.47
CA ASP A 96 1.71 4.49 13.72
C ASP A 96 1.35 3.41 12.70
N SER A 97 0.14 3.47 12.13
CA SER A 97 -0.36 2.69 10.99
C SER A 97 -1.41 3.52 10.22
N LEU A 98 -1.53 3.32 8.92
CA LEU A 98 -2.48 4.01 8.04
C LEU A 98 -3.26 2.98 7.19
N TYR A 99 -4.57 2.90 7.32
CA TYR A 99 -5.35 1.97 6.49
C TYR A 99 -5.48 2.50 5.06
N SER A 100 -5.76 1.60 4.11
CA SER A 100 -6.04 1.97 2.71
C SER A 100 -7.19 2.97 2.59
N SER A 101 -8.16 2.91 3.50
CA SER A 101 -9.24 3.92 3.60
C SER A 101 -8.75 5.31 4.04
N GLY A 102 -7.47 5.46 4.38
CA GLY A 102 -6.89 6.66 4.96
C GLY A 102 -7.05 6.78 6.48
N THR A 103 -7.60 5.77 7.16
CA THR A 103 -7.73 5.74 8.64
C THR A 103 -6.35 5.75 9.31
N GLY A 104 -6.03 6.80 10.07
CA GLY A 104 -4.79 6.86 10.83
C GLY A 104 -4.95 6.20 12.20
N VAL A 105 -3.98 5.40 12.61
CA VAL A 105 -3.97 4.71 13.89
C VAL A 105 -2.73 5.11 14.69
N TRP A 106 -2.91 5.36 15.98
CA TRP A 106 -1.86 5.62 16.96
C TRP A 106 -2.02 4.68 18.15
N PHE A 107 -0.90 4.18 18.67
CA PHE A 107 -0.85 3.36 19.88
C PHE A 107 -0.42 4.24 21.06
N ALA A 108 -1.29 4.35 22.06
CA ALA A 108 -1.11 5.16 23.25
C ALA A 108 -0.70 4.31 24.46
N GLY A 109 0.38 4.71 25.11
CA GLY A 109 0.99 3.98 26.23
C GLY A 109 2.03 2.96 25.78
N THR A 110 2.86 2.53 26.74
CA THR A 110 3.71 1.35 26.62
C THR A 110 2.93 0.11 27.01
N ILE A 111 3.47 -1.07 26.73
CA ILE A 111 2.83 -2.33 27.11
C ILE A 111 2.59 -2.40 28.63
N GLY A 112 1.59 -3.19 29.01
CA GLY A 112 1.23 -3.50 30.38
C GLY A 112 -0.27 -3.34 30.56
N THR A 113 -0.68 -3.04 31.79
CA THR A 113 -2.07 -2.76 32.10
C THR A 113 -2.30 -1.29 32.37
N LEU A 114 -3.54 -0.86 32.20
CA LEU A 114 -4.05 0.44 32.60
C LEU A 114 -5.23 0.19 33.53
N THR A 115 -5.02 0.37 34.83
CA THR A 115 -6.07 0.25 35.86
C THR A 115 -7.17 1.28 35.64
N SER A 116 -8.35 1.02 36.18
CA SER A 116 -9.45 1.99 36.14
C SER A 116 -9.06 3.25 36.94
N GLY A 117 -9.31 4.42 36.36
CA GLY A 117 -8.94 5.73 36.90
C GLY A 117 -7.66 6.32 36.28
N ASP A 118 -6.74 5.47 35.83
CA ASP A 118 -5.44 5.88 35.30
C ASP A 118 -5.50 6.35 33.84
N SER A 119 -4.38 6.95 33.38
CA SER A 119 -4.21 7.37 31.99
C SER A 119 -2.87 6.93 31.41
N THR A 120 -2.83 6.75 30.08
CA THR A 120 -1.59 6.46 29.36
C THR A 120 -0.58 7.61 29.48
N ALA A 121 0.69 7.35 29.15
CA ALA A 121 1.63 8.42 28.83
C ALA A 121 1.12 9.29 27.66
N THR A 122 1.65 10.51 27.55
CA THR A 122 1.28 11.44 26.49
C THR A 122 1.67 10.90 25.11
N LYS A 123 0.72 10.92 24.17
CA LYS A 123 0.90 10.56 22.76
C LYS A 123 0.70 11.80 21.89
N GLN A 124 1.57 11.95 20.89
CA GLN A 124 1.39 12.95 19.84
C GLN A 124 0.55 12.38 18.70
N ILE A 125 -0.54 13.06 18.37
CA ILE A 125 -1.36 12.79 17.18
C ILE A 125 -1.22 14.00 16.26
N LYS A 126 -0.68 13.77 15.06
CA LYS A 126 -0.49 14.82 14.06
C LYS A 126 -1.53 14.68 12.97
N ILE A 127 -2.24 15.76 12.67
CA ILE A 127 -3.30 15.83 11.66
C ILE A 127 -2.93 16.92 10.66
N LYS A 128 -2.94 16.61 9.38
CA LYS A 128 -2.74 17.57 8.30
C LYS A 128 -4.09 18.08 7.81
N ALA A 129 -4.25 19.40 7.72
CA ALA A 129 -5.45 20.06 7.23
C ALA A 129 -5.10 20.89 5.99
N ALA A 130 -5.28 20.35 4.78
CA ALA A 130 -4.91 21.00 3.53
C ALA A 130 -5.69 22.31 3.28
N SER A 131 -5.11 23.24 2.53
CA SER A 131 -5.78 24.49 2.15
C SER A 131 -7.06 24.20 1.33
N PRO A 132 -8.17 24.94 1.52
CA PRO A 132 -8.33 26.13 2.37
C PRO A 132 -8.96 25.84 3.75
N VAL A 133 -8.85 24.62 4.29
CA VAL A 133 -9.50 24.24 5.57
C VAL A 133 -9.10 25.22 6.69
N THR A 134 -10.07 25.82 7.36
CA THR A 134 -9.86 26.67 8.55
C THR A 134 -10.54 26.10 9.79
N GLY A 135 -11.37 25.07 9.65
CA GLY A 135 -11.96 24.38 10.80
C GLY A 135 -12.45 22.99 10.45
N GLY A 136 -12.46 22.11 11.44
CA GLY A 136 -12.96 20.75 11.25
C GLY A 136 -13.32 20.04 12.55
N GLN A 137 -13.99 18.90 12.39
CA GLN A 137 -14.34 17.97 13.45
C GLN A 137 -13.58 16.66 13.24
N LEU A 138 -13.06 16.11 14.33
CA LEU A 138 -12.32 14.84 14.37
C LEU A 138 -13.01 13.91 15.36
N ARG A 139 -13.37 12.71 14.94
CA ARG A 139 -13.95 11.66 15.79
C ARG A 139 -13.01 10.47 15.83
N PHE A 140 -12.40 10.26 16.98
CA PHE A 140 -11.52 9.13 17.24
C PHE A 140 -12.30 7.92 17.76
N LEU A 141 -11.89 6.73 17.32
CA LEU A 141 -12.27 5.44 17.89
C LEU A 141 -11.16 4.97 18.82
N ILE A 142 -11.50 4.52 20.02
CA ILE A 142 -10.55 4.10 21.05
C ILE A 142 -10.86 2.66 21.43
N ALA A 143 -9.89 1.77 21.30
CA ALA A 143 -10.07 0.34 21.52
C ALA A 143 -8.83 -0.30 22.16
N THR A 144 -9.05 -1.40 22.88
CA THR A 144 -8.01 -2.26 23.49
C THR A 144 -7.58 -3.41 22.57
N ASP A 145 -7.85 -3.31 21.28
CA ASP A 145 -7.84 -4.41 20.31
C ASP A 145 -6.45 -4.96 19.94
N GLU A 146 -5.39 -4.52 20.62
CA GLU A 146 -4.18 -5.33 20.66
C GLU A 146 -4.41 -6.48 21.65
N VAL A 147 -4.75 -7.65 21.09
CA VAL A 147 -4.82 -8.90 21.83
C VAL A 147 -3.40 -9.24 22.29
N ILE A 148 -3.03 -8.78 23.48
CA ILE A 148 -1.87 -9.33 24.18
C ILE A 148 -2.28 -10.73 24.60
N VAL A 149 -1.81 -11.72 23.84
CA VAL A 149 -1.95 -13.10 24.26
C VAL A 149 -0.79 -13.33 25.23
N GLY A 150 -1.08 -13.53 26.51
CA GLY A 150 -0.04 -13.87 27.48
C GLY A 150 0.80 -15.05 26.98
N MET A 151 2.07 -15.14 27.41
CA MET A 151 2.92 -16.27 27.00
C MET A 151 2.27 -17.60 27.38
N SER A 152 2.19 -18.51 26.42
CA SER A 152 1.57 -19.83 26.56
C SER A 152 2.53 -20.93 26.13
N ALA A 153 2.27 -22.15 26.60
CA ALA A 153 3.07 -23.31 26.26
C ALA A 153 3.09 -23.57 24.74
N SER A 154 1.92 -23.53 24.10
CA SER A 154 1.76 -23.51 22.64
C SER A 154 1.77 -22.09 22.11
N ALA A 155 2.22 -21.87 20.87
CA ALA A 155 2.02 -20.59 20.20
C ALA A 155 0.51 -20.31 20.02
N PRO A 156 0.04 -19.07 20.23
CA PRO A 156 -1.35 -18.71 20.01
C PRO A 156 -1.75 -18.89 18.55
N LYS A 157 -2.95 -19.39 18.23
CA LYS A 157 -3.47 -19.44 16.86
C LYS A 157 -4.15 -18.12 16.48
N VAL A 158 -3.44 -17.02 16.66
CA VAL A 158 -3.94 -15.66 16.44
C VAL A 158 -2.94 -14.90 15.60
N ARG A 159 -3.41 -14.26 14.54
CA ARG A 159 -2.61 -13.31 13.76
C ARG A 159 -3.27 -11.93 13.86
N PRO A 160 -2.56 -10.90 14.32
CA PRO A 160 -3.13 -9.55 14.35
C PRO A 160 -3.56 -9.12 12.95
N VAL A 161 -4.76 -8.57 12.82
CA VAL A 161 -5.34 -8.15 11.53
C VAL A 161 -4.42 -7.18 10.79
N TRP A 162 -3.73 -6.31 11.53
CA TRP A 162 -2.83 -5.31 10.98
C TRP A 162 -1.58 -5.88 10.26
N PHE A 163 -1.25 -7.17 10.44
CA PHE A 163 -0.15 -7.82 9.72
C PHE A 163 -0.36 -7.82 8.21
N ASN A 164 -1.61 -7.74 7.75
CA ASN A 164 -1.96 -7.74 6.33
C ASN A 164 -2.07 -6.33 5.75
N HIS A 165 -1.74 -5.28 6.51
CA HIS A 165 -1.83 -3.91 6.04
C HIS A 165 -0.47 -3.42 5.53
N ASP A 166 -0.42 -2.86 4.32
CA ASP A 166 0.82 -2.35 3.71
C ASP A 166 1.53 -1.32 4.59
N SER A 167 0.77 -0.45 5.25
CA SER A 167 1.33 0.56 6.16
C SER A 167 1.95 -0.01 7.42
N SER A 168 1.78 -1.30 7.69
CA SER A 168 2.48 -1.99 8.77
C SER A 168 3.90 -2.36 8.38
N TYR A 169 4.26 -2.31 7.09
CA TYR A 169 5.60 -2.60 6.60
C TYR A 169 6.44 -1.34 6.39
N THR A 170 7.75 -1.50 6.27
CA THR A 170 8.67 -0.46 5.85
C THR A 170 8.50 -0.17 4.36
N SER A 171 8.52 1.11 3.97
CA SER A 171 8.41 1.54 2.57
C SER A 171 9.77 1.51 1.86
N GLY A 172 9.77 1.33 0.53
CA GLY A 172 10.92 1.63 -0.33
C GLY A 172 12.06 0.60 -0.30
N THR A 173 11.78 -0.65 0.08
CA THR A 173 12.75 -1.74 0.10
C THR A 173 12.23 -2.93 -0.70
N ASP A 174 13.11 -3.65 -1.41
CA ASP A 174 12.75 -4.89 -2.11
C ASP A 174 12.27 -6.01 -1.16
N ALA A 175 12.49 -5.87 0.15
CA ALA A 175 11.97 -6.76 1.20
C ALA A 175 11.30 -5.94 2.32
N PRO A 176 10.07 -5.44 2.13
CA PRO A 176 9.33 -4.71 3.14
C PRO A 176 9.27 -5.52 4.44
N THR A 177 9.70 -4.92 5.54
CA THR A 177 9.75 -5.57 6.85
C THR A 177 8.60 -5.09 7.72
N LEU A 178 7.91 -5.99 8.40
CA LEU A 178 6.82 -5.66 9.31
C LEU A 178 7.37 -4.86 10.50
N LYS A 179 6.84 -3.64 10.68
CA LYS A 179 7.23 -2.75 11.77
C LYS A 179 6.71 -3.29 13.10
N ARG A 180 7.48 -3.08 14.17
CA ARG A 180 7.10 -3.42 15.56
C ARG A 180 6.75 -4.89 15.80
N ALA A 181 7.09 -5.80 14.90
CA ALA A 181 6.85 -7.22 15.13
C ALA A 181 8.03 -8.06 14.67
N LEU A 182 8.31 -9.09 15.46
CA LEU A 182 9.30 -10.12 15.19
C LEU A 182 8.61 -11.48 15.19
N VAL A 183 9.26 -12.46 14.57
CA VAL A 183 8.93 -13.86 14.76
C VAL A 183 9.99 -14.51 15.65
N VAL A 184 9.54 -15.29 16.63
CA VAL A 184 10.42 -16.02 17.55
C VAL A 184 9.98 -17.48 17.61
N THR A 185 10.95 -18.38 17.57
CA THR A 185 10.75 -19.81 17.88
C THR A 185 11.69 -20.21 19.00
N TYR A 186 11.27 -21.18 19.81
CA TYR A 186 12.02 -21.63 20.97
C TYR A 186 12.57 -23.04 20.76
N VAL A 187 13.60 -23.39 21.54
CA VAL A 187 14.07 -24.76 21.64
C VAL A 187 12.97 -25.64 22.26
N ALA A 188 12.95 -26.92 21.89
CA ALA A 188 11.98 -27.88 22.45
C ALA A 188 12.12 -27.96 23.98
N GLY A 189 11.00 -28.03 24.70
CA GLY A 189 10.99 -28.10 26.16
C GLY A 189 11.24 -26.78 26.90
N ALA A 190 11.39 -25.65 26.20
CA ALA A 190 11.46 -24.34 26.86
C ALA A 190 10.18 -24.07 27.65
N THR A 191 10.32 -23.73 28.93
CA THR A 191 9.17 -23.45 29.81
C THR A 191 8.52 -22.10 29.48
N VAL A 192 7.26 -21.92 29.86
CA VAL A 192 6.55 -20.63 29.68
C VAL A 192 7.32 -19.47 30.30
N GLN A 193 7.91 -19.68 31.47
CA GLN A 193 8.70 -18.68 32.19
C GLN A 193 9.99 -18.33 31.43
N GLN A 194 10.67 -19.33 30.88
CA GLN A 194 11.85 -19.13 30.04
C GLN A 194 11.53 -18.37 28.75
N LYS A 195 10.43 -18.76 28.08
CA LYS A 195 9.95 -18.06 26.88
C LYS A 195 9.64 -16.60 27.21
N GLN A 196 8.95 -16.34 28.32
CA GLN A 196 8.58 -14.99 28.76
C GLN A 196 9.83 -14.15 29.09
N ALA A 197 10.79 -14.70 29.84
CA ALA A 197 12.04 -13.99 30.17
C ALA A 197 12.83 -13.56 28.93
N ALA A 198 12.84 -14.40 27.89
CA ALA A 198 13.45 -14.02 26.61
C ALA A 198 12.73 -12.84 25.95
N ILE A 199 11.39 -12.81 25.96
CA ILE A 199 10.61 -11.68 25.42
C ILE A 199 10.79 -10.40 26.26
N ASP A 200 10.85 -10.55 27.58
CA ASP A 200 11.07 -9.43 28.50
C ASP A 200 12.43 -8.75 28.27
N SER A 201 13.44 -9.51 27.81
CA SER A 201 14.79 -8.98 27.49
C SER A 201 14.79 -7.89 26.41
N ILE A 202 13.75 -7.83 25.59
CA ILE A 202 13.56 -6.79 24.56
C ILE A 202 12.35 -5.90 24.84
N GLN A 203 11.78 -5.98 26.05
CA GLN A 203 10.55 -5.28 26.43
C GLN A 203 9.39 -5.57 25.45
N GLY A 204 9.34 -6.80 24.92
CA GLY A 204 8.34 -7.22 23.95
C GLY A 204 7.09 -7.81 24.59
N THR A 205 6.11 -8.15 23.76
CA THR A 205 4.99 -9.02 24.16
C THR A 205 4.55 -9.95 23.06
N VAL A 206 3.99 -11.09 23.44
CA VAL A 206 3.33 -11.98 22.47
C VAL A 206 2.01 -11.34 22.03
N ILE A 207 1.88 -11.15 20.72
CA ILE A 207 0.71 -10.55 20.06
C ILE A 207 -0.02 -11.58 19.18
N GLY A 208 0.50 -12.79 19.11
CA GLY A 208 -0.05 -13.87 18.30
C GLY A 208 0.95 -14.98 18.06
N GLY A 209 0.63 -15.84 17.10
CA GLY A 209 1.52 -16.89 16.66
C GLY A 209 0.88 -17.84 15.64
N ALA A 210 1.60 -18.92 15.39
CA ALA A 210 1.14 -20.07 14.63
C ALA A 210 1.77 -21.33 15.26
N PRO A 211 0.99 -22.19 15.95
CA PRO A 211 1.50 -23.46 16.44
C PRO A 211 1.85 -24.38 15.28
N TRP A 212 2.84 -25.25 15.46
CA TRP A 212 3.10 -26.33 14.49
C TRP A 212 2.16 -27.49 14.75
N GLU A 213 1.60 -28.03 13.68
CA GLU A 213 0.72 -29.19 13.77
C GLU A 213 1.49 -30.39 14.37
N GLY A 214 0.90 -31.03 15.37
CA GLY A 214 1.51 -32.16 16.08
C GLY A 214 2.57 -31.81 17.13
N ALA A 215 2.88 -30.53 17.37
CA ALA A 215 3.87 -30.11 18.37
C ALA A 215 3.26 -29.16 19.42
N ALA A 216 2.85 -29.72 20.56
CA ALA A 216 2.07 -29.01 21.58
C ALA A 216 2.79 -27.81 22.24
N ASP A 217 4.12 -27.78 22.23
CA ASP A 217 4.95 -26.73 22.84
C ASP A 217 5.76 -25.91 21.81
N GLN A 218 5.51 -26.11 20.52
CA GLN A 218 6.29 -25.52 19.44
C GLN A 218 5.45 -24.68 18.47
N GLY A 219 6.12 -23.79 17.77
CA GLY A 219 5.49 -22.89 16.81
C GLY A 219 6.24 -21.57 16.67
N MET A 220 5.64 -20.69 15.90
CA MET A 220 6.08 -19.32 15.71
C MET A 220 5.29 -18.41 16.64
N TYR A 221 5.99 -17.64 17.47
CA TYR A 221 5.40 -16.60 18.29
C TYR A 221 5.61 -15.26 17.57
N PHE A 222 4.53 -14.50 17.41
CA PHE A 222 4.61 -13.13 16.94
C PHE A 222 4.80 -12.23 18.15
N VAL A 223 5.89 -11.47 18.15
CA VAL A 223 6.30 -10.64 19.27
C VAL A 223 6.24 -9.18 18.88
N GLY A 224 5.37 -8.42 19.54
CA GLY A 224 5.28 -6.98 19.44
C GLY A 224 6.46 -6.30 20.13
N VAL A 225 7.09 -5.35 19.45
CA VAL A 225 8.19 -4.51 19.95
C VAL A 225 7.83 -3.04 19.66
N PRO A 226 7.00 -2.40 20.50
CA PRO A 226 6.31 -1.16 20.14
C PRO A 226 7.24 0.02 19.78
N THR A 227 8.43 0.04 20.39
CA THR A 227 9.45 1.06 20.19
C THR A 227 10.28 0.85 18.92
N ALA A 228 10.27 -0.36 18.34
CA ALA A 228 11.07 -0.71 17.17
C ALA A 228 10.32 -0.39 15.86
N THR A 229 10.33 0.88 15.47
CA THR A 229 9.70 1.36 14.23
C THR A 229 10.61 1.37 13.00
N THR A 230 11.91 1.08 13.19
CA THR A 230 12.92 1.03 12.13
C THR A 230 13.53 -0.37 12.01
N ILE A 231 14.08 -0.71 10.85
CA ILE A 231 14.76 -1.99 10.62
C ILE A 231 15.92 -2.18 11.61
N ALA A 232 16.74 -1.14 11.83
CA ALA A 232 17.85 -1.18 12.76
C ALA A 232 17.41 -1.47 14.21
N ALA A 233 16.29 -0.88 14.66
CA ALA A 233 15.74 -1.15 15.99
C ALA A 233 15.23 -2.60 16.12
N LEU A 234 14.58 -3.12 15.07
CA LEU A 234 14.14 -4.52 15.03
C LEU A 234 15.31 -5.49 15.01
N GLN A 235 16.37 -5.20 14.24
CA GLN A 235 17.60 -6.00 14.19
C GLN A 235 18.33 -6.03 15.54
N ALA A 236 18.34 -4.92 16.27
CA ALA A 236 18.87 -4.87 17.62
C ALA A 236 18.10 -5.83 18.56
N ALA A 237 16.76 -5.82 18.49
CA ALA A 237 15.92 -6.74 19.26
C ALA A 237 16.14 -8.21 18.84
N VAL A 238 16.26 -8.50 17.54
CA VAL A 238 16.63 -9.85 17.05
C VAL A 238 17.98 -10.29 17.61
N THR A 239 18.97 -9.40 17.65
CA THR A 239 20.30 -9.70 18.18
C THR A 239 20.26 -10.06 19.67
N ILE A 240 19.45 -9.35 20.46
CA ILE A 240 19.26 -9.65 21.89
C ILE A 240 18.56 -11.00 22.07
N LEU A 241 17.48 -11.26 21.33
CA LEU A 241 16.73 -12.52 21.41
C LEU A 241 17.58 -13.72 20.98
N SER A 242 18.36 -13.59 19.91
CA SER A 242 19.19 -14.68 19.38
C SER A 242 20.32 -15.11 20.33
N ARG A 243 20.64 -14.31 21.34
CA ARG A 243 21.59 -14.64 22.41
C ARG A 243 20.94 -15.37 23.59
N GLN A 244 19.61 -15.44 23.64
CA GLN A 244 18.90 -16.16 24.70
C GLN A 244 19.00 -17.67 24.46
N PRO A 245 19.43 -18.48 25.44
CA PRO A 245 19.68 -19.91 25.24
C PRO A 245 18.41 -20.71 24.88
N VAL A 246 17.23 -20.17 25.19
CA VAL A 246 15.93 -20.79 24.95
C VAL A 246 15.35 -20.42 23.58
N VAL A 247 15.91 -19.43 22.89
CA VAL A 247 15.45 -18.97 21.57
C VAL A 247 16.20 -19.76 20.50
N ARG A 248 15.46 -20.46 19.66
CA ARG A 248 16.01 -21.21 18.52
C ARG A 248 16.18 -20.32 17.28
N LEU A 249 15.25 -19.39 17.09
CA LEU A 249 15.28 -18.41 16.00
C LEU A 249 14.57 -17.14 16.46
N ALA A 250 15.16 -16.00 16.19
CA ALA A 250 14.47 -14.71 16.14
C ALA A 250 14.72 -14.09 14.76
N SER A 251 13.67 -13.57 14.14
CA SER A 251 13.79 -12.98 12.80
C SER A 251 12.84 -11.82 12.60
N LEU A 252 13.19 -10.97 11.64
CA LEU A 252 12.28 -10.03 11.02
C LEU A 252 11.16 -10.80 10.30
N ILE A 253 9.97 -10.22 10.27
CA ILE A 253 8.86 -10.72 9.43
C ILE A 253 8.91 -9.91 8.13
N LEU A 254 9.25 -10.58 7.04
CA LEU A 254 9.30 -9.97 5.72
C LEU A 254 7.95 -10.16 5.03
N ALA A 255 7.47 -9.13 4.33
CA ALA A 255 6.41 -9.31 3.36
C ALA A 255 6.94 -10.16 2.21
N SER A 256 6.16 -11.15 1.78
CA SER A 256 6.38 -11.72 0.46
C SER A 256 6.07 -10.62 -0.55
N VAL A 257 7.08 -10.09 -1.21
CA VAL A 257 6.87 -9.22 -2.37
C VAL A 257 6.43 -10.10 -3.54
N PRO A 258 5.42 -9.69 -4.31
CA PRO A 258 5.12 -10.34 -5.57
C PRO A 258 6.39 -10.37 -6.44
N HIS A 259 6.74 -11.54 -6.95
CA HIS A 259 7.82 -11.66 -7.93
C HIS A 259 7.25 -11.30 -9.30
N GLY A 260 7.73 -10.22 -9.89
CA GLY A 260 7.37 -9.76 -11.23
C GLY A 260 8.62 -9.29 -11.98
N ALA A 261 8.51 -9.07 -13.29
CA ALA A 261 9.57 -8.43 -14.06
C ALA A 261 9.32 -6.92 -14.14
N ARG A 262 10.39 -6.15 -13.97
CA ARG A 262 10.38 -4.69 -14.14
C ARG A 262 11.25 -4.34 -15.34
N PRO A 263 10.63 -3.97 -16.47
CA PRO A 263 11.35 -3.42 -17.62
C PRO A 263 12.30 -2.27 -17.23
N ASP A 264 13.37 -2.11 -18.00
CA ASP A 264 14.29 -0.97 -17.92
C ASP A 264 14.52 -0.39 -19.32
N ASP A 265 13.64 0.53 -19.73
CA ASP A 265 13.56 1.06 -21.11
C ASP A 265 13.76 2.58 -21.19
N GLY A 266 14.32 3.18 -20.14
CA GLY A 266 14.69 4.59 -20.13
C GLY A 266 13.78 5.45 -19.25
N PRO A 267 13.80 6.79 -19.43
CA PRO A 267 13.16 7.72 -18.50
C PRO A 267 11.66 7.47 -18.32
N GLY A 268 11.23 7.25 -17.07
CA GLY A 268 9.83 6.94 -16.72
C GLY A 268 9.41 5.50 -17.00
N TRP A 269 10.37 4.64 -17.38
CA TRP A 269 10.24 3.20 -17.60
C TRP A 269 11.40 2.43 -16.96
N GLN A 270 12.02 3.00 -15.92
CA GLN A 270 13.10 2.35 -15.16
C GLN A 270 12.51 1.36 -14.16
N ARG A 271 13.33 0.43 -13.65
CA ARG A 271 12.87 -0.54 -12.64
C ARG A 271 12.18 0.08 -11.43
N ALA A 272 12.60 1.27 -11.00
CA ALA A 272 12.02 1.96 -9.85
C ALA A 272 10.64 2.60 -10.14
N ASP A 273 10.29 2.76 -11.43
CA ASP A 273 9.03 3.38 -11.86
C ASP A 273 7.85 2.38 -11.81
N TRP A 274 8.12 1.08 -11.62
CA TRP A 274 7.11 0.02 -11.63
C TRP A 274 6.55 -0.35 -10.24
N ILE A 275 5.23 -0.38 -10.14
CA ILE A 275 4.45 -0.75 -8.97
C ILE A 275 3.78 -2.11 -9.22
N PHE A 276 3.97 -3.06 -8.30
CA PHE A 276 3.34 -4.39 -8.33
C PHE A 276 1.99 -4.41 -7.60
N ASN A 277 1.18 -3.39 -7.80
CA ASN A 277 -0.14 -3.28 -7.21
C ASN A 277 -1.11 -2.62 -8.23
N PRO A 278 -1.99 -3.41 -8.87
CA PRO A 278 -3.00 -2.88 -9.79
C PRO A 278 -3.85 -1.78 -9.17
N ASP A 279 -4.21 -1.92 -7.89
CA ASP A 279 -5.04 -0.96 -7.15
C ASP A 279 -4.30 0.36 -6.81
N SER A 280 -3.05 0.51 -7.24
CA SER A 280 -2.22 1.69 -7.02
C SER A 280 -1.43 2.10 -8.27
N SER A 281 -1.91 1.72 -9.46
CA SER A 281 -1.26 2.08 -10.72
C SER A 281 -1.14 3.60 -10.88
N SER A 282 0.02 4.09 -11.32
CA SER A 282 0.24 5.53 -11.53
C SER A 282 1.40 5.82 -12.50
N GLY A 283 1.69 7.10 -12.77
CA GLY A 283 2.83 7.47 -13.62
C GLY A 283 2.62 7.17 -15.11
N ASN A 284 3.72 6.93 -15.83
CA ASN A 284 3.70 6.72 -17.29
C ASN A 284 3.27 5.30 -17.69
N ASN A 285 3.46 4.35 -16.79
CA ASN A 285 3.25 2.91 -16.96
C ASN A 285 1.96 2.41 -16.28
N TRP A 286 1.13 3.32 -15.73
CA TRP A 286 -0.09 2.97 -14.98
C TRP A 286 -0.96 1.93 -15.70
N ALA A 287 -1.16 2.06 -17.01
CA ALA A 287 -2.04 1.19 -17.77
C ALA A 287 -1.54 -0.27 -17.78
N PHE A 288 -0.22 -0.46 -17.70
CA PHE A 288 0.39 -1.79 -17.65
C PHE A 288 0.30 -2.38 -16.24
N GLU A 289 0.43 -1.54 -15.22
CA GLU A 289 0.29 -1.92 -13.82
C GLU A 289 -1.16 -2.32 -13.48
N ASP A 290 -2.14 -1.58 -14.01
CA ASP A 290 -3.58 -1.80 -13.81
C ASP A 290 -4.05 -3.17 -14.33
N VAL A 291 -3.43 -3.66 -15.42
CA VAL A 291 -3.66 -5.02 -15.93
C VAL A 291 -2.64 -6.06 -15.43
N ALA A 292 -1.90 -5.72 -14.36
CA ALA A 292 -0.95 -6.58 -13.68
C ALA A 292 0.17 -7.16 -14.59
N LEU A 293 0.55 -6.45 -15.67
CA LEU A 293 1.58 -6.95 -16.58
C LEU A 293 2.94 -7.21 -15.93
N PRO A 294 3.42 -6.39 -14.98
CA PRO A 294 4.70 -6.68 -14.34
C PRO A 294 4.69 -8.02 -13.58
N LEU A 295 3.54 -8.43 -13.03
CA LEU A 295 3.37 -9.74 -12.42
C LEU A 295 3.37 -10.84 -13.48
N ALA A 296 2.64 -10.64 -14.59
CA ALA A 296 2.58 -11.59 -15.70
C ALA A 296 3.97 -11.83 -16.33
N TRP A 297 4.76 -10.77 -16.53
CA TRP A 297 6.12 -10.85 -17.05
C TRP A 297 7.10 -11.57 -16.13
N GLY A 298 6.79 -11.67 -14.83
CA GLY A 298 7.52 -12.55 -13.92
C GLY A 298 7.40 -14.04 -14.30
N CYS A 299 6.35 -14.41 -15.02
CA CYS A 299 6.11 -15.77 -15.49
C CYS A 299 6.59 -15.97 -16.93
N GLU A 300 6.09 -15.15 -17.86
CA GLU A 300 6.47 -15.15 -19.26
C GLU A 300 6.30 -13.75 -19.82
N THR A 301 7.24 -13.39 -20.67
CA THR A 301 7.35 -12.06 -21.23
C THR A 301 7.02 -12.00 -22.72
N GLY A 302 6.77 -13.17 -23.30
CA GLY A 302 6.40 -13.32 -24.68
C GLY A 302 7.24 -14.35 -25.43
N THR A 303 6.75 -14.73 -26.60
CA THR A 303 7.47 -15.61 -27.52
C THR A 303 7.16 -15.24 -28.96
N SER A 304 8.16 -15.32 -29.82
CA SER A 304 8.02 -15.01 -31.25
C SER A 304 7.19 -16.07 -31.99
N GLN A 305 6.91 -17.20 -31.33
CA GLN A 305 5.98 -18.21 -31.80
C GLN A 305 4.52 -17.71 -31.79
N VAL A 306 4.18 -16.79 -30.90
CA VAL A 306 2.88 -16.11 -30.93
C VAL A 306 2.98 -14.97 -31.93
N ARG A 307 2.31 -15.14 -33.07
CA ARG A 307 2.22 -14.13 -34.11
C ARG A 307 0.97 -13.28 -33.92
N VAL A 308 1.13 -11.97 -33.80
CA VAL A 308 0.06 -10.98 -33.72
C VAL A 308 0.06 -10.15 -34.99
N GLY A 309 -1.07 -10.18 -35.70
CA GLY A 309 -1.33 -9.33 -36.84
C GLY A 309 -1.86 -7.97 -36.40
N ILE A 310 -1.38 -6.87 -37.00
CA ILE A 310 -1.90 -5.52 -36.74
C ILE A 310 -2.35 -4.91 -38.06
N VAL A 311 -3.64 -4.56 -38.13
CA VAL A 311 -4.23 -3.83 -39.26
C VAL A 311 -4.49 -2.39 -38.81
N ASP A 312 -3.71 -1.45 -39.35
CA ASP A 312 -3.74 -0.03 -38.99
C ASP A 312 -3.35 0.86 -40.18
N GLN A 313 -3.35 2.18 -40.05
CA GLN A 313 -3.14 3.12 -41.15
C GLN A 313 -1.72 3.01 -41.74
N THR A 314 -0.71 3.22 -40.90
CA THR A 314 0.69 3.36 -41.32
C THR A 314 1.65 2.97 -40.21
N PHE A 315 2.85 2.55 -40.62
CA PHE A 315 3.93 2.16 -39.72
C PHE A 315 5.26 2.77 -40.18
N LYS A 316 6.10 3.14 -39.23
CA LYS A 316 7.49 3.60 -39.38
C LYS A 316 8.40 2.80 -38.45
N ALA A 317 9.71 2.84 -38.68
CA ALA A 317 10.66 2.20 -37.77
C ALA A 317 10.50 2.74 -36.34
N GLY A 318 10.61 1.86 -35.34
CA GLY A 318 10.38 2.18 -33.93
C GLY A 318 10.85 1.07 -33.00
N GLY A 319 10.53 1.17 -31.70
CA GLY A 319 11.01 0.24 -30.67
C GLY A 319 10.55 -1.23 -30.79
N PHE A 320 9.67 -1.54 -31.76
CA PHE A 320 9.16 -2.89 -32.02
C PHE A 320 9.83 -3.60 -33.22
N VAL A 321 10.77 -2.95 -33.93
CA VAL A 321 11.30 -3.48 -35.21
C VAL A 321 11.94 -4.86 -35.10
N GLN A 322 12.54 -5.20 -33.95
CA GLN A 322 13.16 -6.52 -33.74
C GLN A 322 12.11 -7.64 -33.60
N ASN A 323 10.86 -7.28 -33.29
CA ASN A 323 9.75 -8.21 -33.14
C ASN A 323 8.98 -8.40 -34.46
N LEU A 324 9.38 -7.77 -35.57
CA LEU A 324 8.69 -7.93 -36.85
C LEU A 324 8.94 -9.31 -37.47
N VAL A 325 7.86 -9.97 -37.93
CA VAL A 325 7.93 -11.24 -38.68
C VAL A 325 8.35 -11.00 -40.13
N ASN A 326 7.97 -9.85 -40.68
CA ASN A 326 8.28 -9.42 -42.04
C ASN A 326 8.94 -8.04 -42.00
N PRO A 327 9.73 -7.65 -43.03
CA PRO A 327 10.23 -6.28 -43.14
C PRO A 327 9.09 -5.26 -42.99
N LEU A 328 9.42 -4.11 -42.40
CA LEU A 328 8.46 -3.04 -42.18
C LEU A 328 7.76 -2.67 -43.50
N PRO A 329 6.43 -2.70 -43.57
CA PRO A 329 5.73 -2.31 -44.78
C PRO A 329 5.83 -0.79 -44.93
N ILE A 330 6.42 -0.33 -46.03
CA ILE A 330 6.59 1.09 -46.33
C ILE A 330 5.33 1.57 -47.06
N LEU A 331 4.59 2.49 -46.46
CA LEU A 331 3.60 3.30 -47.16
C LEU A 331 4.06 4.76 -47.15
N ASP A 332 4.25 5.31 -48.35
CA ASP A 332 4.56 6.73 -48.54
C ASP A 332 3.34 7.60 -48.27
N GLY A 333 3.58 8.81 -47.73
CA GLY A 333 2.59 9.87 -47.60
C GLY A 333 2.06 10.16 -46.20
N ASP A 334 2.40 9.35 -45.18
CA ASP A 334 2.11 9.72 -43.79
C ASP A 334 3.22 10.60 -43.21
N THR A 335 2.88 11.89 -43.01
CA THR A 335 3.78 12.91 -42.45
C THR A 335 3.75 12.96 -40.93
N SER A 336 2.94 12.13 -40.26
CA SER A 336 2.86 12.08 -38.80
C SER A 336 4.22 11.76 -38.20
N THR A 337 4.57 12.49 -37.15
CA THR A 337 5.81 12.26 -36.38
C THR A 337 5.79 10.89 -35.71
N VAL A 338 4.61 10.48 -35.21
CA VAL A 338 4.35 9.13 -34.69
C VAL A 338 3.08 8.60 -35.37
N PRO A 339 3.21 7.70 -36.36
CA PRO A 339 2.05 7.06 -36.98
C PRO A 339 1.18 6.35 -35.96
N HIS A 340 -0.13 6.35 -36.16
CA HIS A 340 -1.07 5.67 -35.26
C HIS A 340 -0.71 4.19 -35.09
N GLY A 341 -0.36 3.50 -36.18
CA GLY A 341 0.07 2.10 -36.14
C GLY A 341 1.35 1.85 -35.32
N ASN A 342 2.26 2.83 -35.21
CA ASN A 342 3.43 2.73 -34.33
C ASN A 342 3.05 2.67 -32.86
N ILE A 343 2.05 3.45 -32.44
CA ILE A 343 1.58 3.46 -31.06
C ILE A 343 0.99 2.09 -30.73
N VAL A 344 0.11 1.58 -31.60
CA VAL A 344 -0.51 0.26 -31.44
C VAL A 344 0.53 -0.87 -31.42
N ALA A 345 1.47 -0.87 -32.36
CA ALA A 345 2.54 -1.87 -32.42
C ALA A 345 3.46 -1.81 -31.19
N SER A 346 3.77 -0.60 -30.69
CA SER A 346 4.62 -0.43 -29.51
C SER A 346 3.92 -0.90 -28.23
N LEU A 347 2.64 -0.57 -28.05
CA LEU A 347 1.85 -1.06 -26.91
C LEU A 347 1.80 -2.59 -26.88
N LEU A 348 1.65 -3.24 -28.03
CA LEU A 348 1.58 -4.69 -28.11
C LEU A 348 2.94 -5.37 -27.96
N GLY A 349 3.97 -4.84 -28.62
CA GLY A 349 5.23 -5.56 -28.83
C GLY A 349 6.45 -4.68 -29.02
N ALA A 350 6.53 -3.51 -28.40
CA ALA A 350 7.82 -2.86 -28.21
C ALA A 350 8.77 -3.80 -27.45
N VAL A 351 10.03 -3.84 -27.89
CA VAL A 351 11.07 -4.68 -27.28
C VAL A 351 11.37 -4.14 -25.89
N GLY A 352 11.43 -5.03 -24.91
CA GLY A 352 11.71 -4.66 -23.53
C GLY A 352 13.15 -4.90 -23.10
N ASN A 353 13.54 -4.21 -22.03
CA ASN A 353 14.89 -4.17 -21.48
C ASN A 353 15.94 -3.77 -22.53
N ASN A 354 15.59 -2.84 -23.42
CA ASN A 354 16.48 -2.33 -24.45
C ASN A 354 16.98 -0.91 -24.16
N ALA A 355 16.67 -0.37 -22.96
CA ALA A 355 17.00 0.97 -22.53
C ALA A 355 16.41 2.10 -23.40
N THR A 356 15.39 1.81 -24.21
CA THR A 356 14.78 2.79 -25.12
C THR A 356 13.25 2.80 -25.11
N GLY A 357 12.68 3.98 -24.87
CA GLY A 357 11.25 4.22 -25.00
C GLY A 357 10.43 3.49 -23.94
N MET A 358 9.75 2.43 -24.38
CA MET A 358 8.76 1.70 -23.57
C MET A 358 8.80 0.21 -23.88
N THR A 359 8.15 -0.55 -23.01
CA THR A 359 7.92 -1.98 -23.17
C THR A 359 6.51 -2.28 -23.70
N GLY A 360 6.39 -3.26 -24.60
CA GLY A 360 5.11 -3.79 -25.03
C GLY A 360 4.55 -4.88 -24.10
N VAL A 361 3.23 -5.09 -24.17
CA VAL A 361 2.52 -6.15 -23.41
C VAL A 361 3.19 -7.52 -23.60
N ASN A 362 3.59 -7.84 -24.83
CA ASN A 362 4.23 -9.09 -25.22
C ASN A 362 5.54 -8.74 -25.95
N TRP A 363 6.56 -8.35 -25.21
CA TRP A 363 7.75 -7.69 -25.75
C TRP A 363 8.72 -8.60 -26.53
N LYS A 364 8.36 -9.88 -26.70
CA LYS A 364 9.07 -10.91 -27.50
C LYS A 364 8.17 -11.51 -28.58
N VAL A 365 7.03 -10.88 -28.88
CA VAL A 365 6.03 -11.34 -29.85
C VAL A 365 6.55 -11.33 -31.29
N GLY A 366 5.93 -12.09 -32.19
CA GLY A 366 6.06 -11.87 -33.63
C GLY A 366 4.98 -10.92 -34.14
N LEU A 367 5.33 -9.73 -34.62
CA LEU A 367 4.42 -8.74 -35.21
C LEU A 367 4.36 -8.87 -36.74
N ASP A 368 3.15 -9.03 -37.29
CA ASP A 368 2.90 -8.95 -38.74
C ASP A 368 2.02 -7.73 -39.03
N LEU A 369 2.58 -6.71 -39.68
CA LEU A 369 1.95 -5.42 -39.85
C LEU A 369 1.32 -5.31 -41.24
N ARG A 370 0.05 -4.89 -41.30
CA ARG A 370 -0.71 -4.68 -42.54
C ARG A 370 -1.24 -3.26 -42.59
N PRO A 371 -0.55 -2.35 -43.31
CA PRO A 371 -1.01 -0.99 -43.38
C PRO A 371 -2.16 -0.87 -44.38
N THR A 372 -3.22 -0.17 -43.99
CA THR A 372 -4.37 0.10 -44.85
C THR A 372 -4.25 1.43 -45.59
N GLY A 373 -3.27 2.25 -45.22
CA GLY A 373 -3.15 3.63 -45.66
C GLY A 373 -4.14 4.57 -44.95
N LEU A 374 -4.04 5.87 -45.24
CA LEU A 374 -4.91 6.91 -44.67
C LEU A 374 -6.35 6.86 -45.20
N LYS A 375 -6.55 6.22 -46.36
CA LYS A 375 -7.85 5.98 -46.97
C LYS A 375 -7.98 4.49 -47.24
N PHE A 376 -8.96 3.85 -46.63
CA PHE A 376 -9.19 2.42 -46.74
C PHE A 376 -10.68 2.12 -46.79
N THR A 377 -11.01 0.93 -47.28
CA THR A 377 -12.36 0.39 -47.38
C THR A 377 -12.51 -0.84 -46.49
N ASN A 378 -13.75 -1.32 -46.31
CA ASN A 378 -13.99 -2.60 -45.65
C ASN A 378 -13.34 -3.78 -46.40
N ALA A 379 -13.19 -3.68 -47.73
CA ALA A 379 -12.52 -4.70 -48.52
C ALA A 379 -11.03 -4.79 -48.18
N ASP A 380 -10.36 -3.65 -47.95
CA ASP A 380 -8.94 -3.61 -47.58
C ASP A 380 -8.71 -4.25 -46.20
N ILE A 381 -9.58 -3.95 -45.22
CA ILE A 381 -9.53 -4.57 -43.88
C ILE A 381 -9.73 -6.09 -43.99
N TRP A 382 -10.71 -6.53 -44.77
CA TRP A 382 -10.99 -7.95 -44.97
C TRP A 382 -9.81 -8.67 -45.62
N GLN A 383 -9.23 -8.08 -46.68
CA GLN A 383 -8.05 -8.64 -47.34
C GLN A 383 -6.85 -8.72 -46.40
N ALA A 384 -6.59 -7.67 -45.61
CA ALA A 384 -5.52 -7.65 -44.62
C ALA A 384 -5.71 -8.75 -43.56
N THR A 385 -6.91 -8.85 -42.99
CA THR A 385 -7.26 -9.86 -41.97
C THR A 385 -7.15 -11.29 -42.51
N HIS A 386 -7.64 -11.53 -43.73
CA HIS A 386 -7.53 -12.82 -44.41
C HIS A 386 -6.06 -13.19 -44.66
N SER A 387 -5.24 -12.24 -45.10
CA SER A 387 -3.81 -12.46 -45.33
C SER A 387 -3.06 -12.81 -44.03
N LEU A 388 -3.38 -12.13 -42.91
CA LEU A 388 -2.79 -12.41 -41.59
C LEU A 388 -3.18 -13.79 -41.07
N THR A 389 -4.43 -14.19 -41.28
CA THR A 389 -4.91 -15.53 -40.93
C THR A 389 -4.13 -16.60 -41.69
N LYS A 390 -3.95 -16.42 -43.01
CA LYS A 390 -3.12 -17.31 -43.84
C LYS A 390 -1.65 -17.33 -43.44
N ALA A 391 -1.11 -16.20 -42.96
CA ALA A 391 0.26 -16.09 -42.46
C ALA A 391 0.47 -16.71 -41.06
N GLY A 392 -0.60 -17.23 -40.45
CA GLY A 392 -0.57 -17.91 -39.16
C GLY A 392 -0.64 -16.97 -37.95
N ALA A 393 -1.13 -15.74 -38.11
CA ALA A 393 -1.44 -14.88 -36.97
C ALA A 393 -2.44 -15.58 -36.04
N ARG A 394 -2.16 -15.56 -34.74
CA ARG A 394 -2.99 -16.16 -33.68
C ARG A 394 -3.95 -15.14 -33.06
N VAL A 395 -3.55 -13.87 -33.11
CA VAL A 395 -4.36 -12.73 -32.67
C VAL A 395 -4.27 -11.69 -33.78
N ILE A 396 -5.38 -11.04 -34.10
CA ILE A 396 -5.42 -9.93 -35.06
C ILE A 396 -6.01 -8.72 -34.33
N ASN A 397 -5.21 -7.67 -34.18
CA ASN A 397 -5.66 -6.39 -33.68
C ASN A 397 -6.07 -5.48 -34.85
N ILE A 398 -7.31 -5.04 -34.86
CA ILE A 398 -7.87 -4.18 -35.89
C ILE A 398 -8.29 -2.87 -35.23
N ARG A 399 -7.68 -1.75 -35.64
CA ARG A 399 -8.15 -0.43 -35.21
C ARG A 399 -8.62 0.37 -36.42
N THR A 400 -9.93 0.60 -36.50
CA THR A 400 -10.54 1.38 -37.59
C THR A 400 -11.67 2.27 -37.10
N TYR A 401 -11.68 3.56 -37.45
CA TYR A 401 -12.87 4.39 -37.31
C TYR A 401 -13.60 4.37 -38.66
N LEU A 402 -14.84 3.88 -38.69
CA LEU A 402 -15.72 4.03 -39.85
C LEU A 402 -16.66 5.20 -39.57
N ILE A 403 -16.53 6.29 -40.32
CA ILE A 403 -17.57 7.31 -40.38
C ILE A 403 -18.52 6.87 -41.50
N ASN A 404 -19.68 6.32 -41.11
CA ASN A 404 -20.76 6.08 -42.06
C ASN A 404 -21.34 7.44 -42.45
N VAL A 405 -20.93 7.98 -43.60
CA VAL A 405 -21.58 9.16 -44.18
C VAL A 405 -22.74 8.66 -45.04
N THR A 406 -23.85 8.26 -44.41
CA THR A 406 -25.11 8.11 -45.14
C THR A 406 -25.68 9.51 -45.38
N GLY A 407 -25.22 10.14 -46.46
CA GLY A 407 -25.86 11.32 -47.01
C GLY A 407 -26.92 10.90 -48.03
N THR A 408 -28.18 10.93 -47.60
CA THR A 408 -29.31 11.25 -48.48
C THR A 408 -30.16 12.29 -47.78
#